data_AF-A0A3B0YWK6-F1
#
_entry.id   AF-A0A3B0YWK6-F1
#
_cell.length_a   1.000
_cell.length_b   1.000
_cell.length_c   1.000
_cell.angle_alpha   90.00
_cell.angle_beta   90.00
_cell.angle_gamma   90.00
#
_symmetry.space_group_name_H-M   'P 1'
#
loop_
_entity.id
_entity.type
_entity.pdbx_description
1 polymer ?
#
loop_
_entity_poly.entity_id
_entity_poly.type
_entity_poly.pdbx_seq_one_letter_code
_entity_poly.pdbx_strand_id
1 'polypeptide(L)' 'MMDEPVNDRYSDDQEKGREEGREEGERNLFKQIIQRRYDVDVLPAWAEQAVNAASKAQIESWTRKSFDTSSLEDLLK' A
#
# COMPACT_ATOMS: atom_id res chain seq x y z
N MET A 1 -29.29 26.68 -24.20
CA MET A 1 -28.95 25.25 -24.29
C MET A 1 -27.50 25.17 -23.85
N MET A 2 -27.25 24.61 -22.68
CA MET A 2 -25.93 24.49 -22.05
C MET A 2 -25.04 23.57 -22.88
N ASP A 3 -23.80 23.98 -23.13
CA ASP A 3 -22.69 23.05 -23.38
C ASP A 3 -21.60 23.37 -22.35
N GLU A 4 -21.59 22.58 -21.27
CA GLU A 4 -20.57 22.62 -20.23
C GLU A 4 -19.21 22.13 -20.78
N PRO A 5 -18.07 22.63 -20.29
CA PRO A 5 -16.76 22.13 -20.69
C PRO A 5 -16.49 20.76 -20.05
N VAL A 6 -16.76 19.68 -20.80
CA VAL A 6 -16.55 18.28 -20.40
C VAL A 6 -15.11 17.83 -20.71
N ASN A 7 -14.09 18.57 -20.25
CA ASN A 7 -12.68 18.21 -20.53
C ASN A 7 -11.80 18.04 -19.28
N ASP A 8 -12.28 18.43 -18.10
CA ASP A 8 -11.48 18.39 -16.87
C ASP A 8 -11.68 17.10 -16.06
N ARG A 9 -12.91 16.55 -16.05
CA ARG A 9 -13.28 15.39 -15.23
C ARG A 9 -12.64 14.07 -15.70
N TYR A 10 -12.46 13.89 -17.02
CA TYR A 10 -11.92 12.64 -17.58
C TYR A 10 -10.44 12.40 -17.28
N SER A 11 -9.67 13.48 -17.08
CA SER A 11 -8.24 13.37 -16.72
C SER A 11 -8.05 13.01 -15.25
N ASP A 12 -8.86 13.60 -14.37
CA ASP A 12 -8.81 13.36 -12.92
C ASP A 12 -9.19 11.90 -12.55
N ASP A 13 -10.22 11.33 -13.20
CA ASP A 13 -10.63 9.94 -12.99
C ASP A 13 -9.56 8.91 -13.43
N GLN A 14 -8.84 9.16 -14.52
CA GLN A 14 -7.76 8.28 -14.98
C GLN A 14 -6.51 8.36 -14.09
N GLU A 15 -6.21 9.54 -13.57
CA GLU A 15 -5.08 9.76 -12.67
C GLU A 15 -5.31 9.07 -11.32
N LYS A 16 -6.53 9.20 -10.78
CA LYS A 16 -6.95 8.47 -9.56
C LYS A 16 -6.88 6.96 -9.72
N GLY A 17 -7.43 6.41 -10.81
CA GLY A 17 -7.38 4.96 -11.03
C GLY A 17 -5.96 4.41 -11.20
N ARG A 18 -5.02 5.21 -11.75
CA ARG A 18 -3.60 4.86 -11.80
C ARG A 18 -2.94 4.91 -10.43
N GLU A 19 -3.27 5.90 -9.62
CA GLU A 19 -2.72 6.07 -8.28
C GLU A 19 -3.19 4.95 -7.34
N GLU A 20 -4.49 4.64 -7.33
CA GLU A 20 -5.08 3.55 -6.56
C GLU A 20 -4.46 2.19 -6.93
N GLY A 21 -4.28 1.91 -8.23
CA GLY A 21 -3.62 0.68 -8.69
C GLY A 21 -2.15 0.60 -8.28
N ARG A 22 -1.46 1.73 -8.19
CA ARG A 22 -0.06 1.79 -7.74
C ARG A 22 0.04 1.57 -6.23
N GLU A 23 -0.85 2.18 -5.46
CA GLU A 23 -0.92 2.01 -4.00
C GLU A 23 -1.27 0.58 -3.60
N GLU A 24 -2.23 -0.04 -4.29
CA GLU A 24 -2.57 -1.45 -4.06
C GLU A 24 -1.42 -2.39 -4.46
N GLY A 25 -0.72 -2.09 -5.55
CA GLY A 25 0.50 -2.80 -5.93
C GLY A 25 1.61 -2.71 -4.88
N GLU A 26 1.85 -1.52 -4.32
CA GLU A 26 2.84 -1.29 -3.26
C GLU A 26 2.48 -2.06 -1.98
N ARG A 27 1.21 -2.05 -1.56
CA ARG A 27 0.73 -2.84 -0.41
C ARG A 27 0.93 -4.34 -0.63
N ASN A 28 0.53 -4.87 -1.78
CA ASN A 28 0.63 -6.29 -2.09
C ASN A 28 2.10 -6.75 -2.20
N LEU A 29 2.98 -5.92 -2.75
CA LEU A 29 4.41 -6.19 -2.76
C LEU A 29 4.97 -6.21 -1.33
N PHE A 30 4.60 -5.23 -0.51
CA PHE A 30 5.06 -5.16 0.88
C PHE A 30 4.62 -6.38 1.69
N LYS A 31 3.37 -6.85 1.53
CA LYS A 31 2.88 -8.08 2.16
C LYS A 31 3.75 -9.30 1.81
N GLN A 32 4.12 -9.46 0.54
CA GLN A 32 5.01 -10.55 0.10
C GLN A 32 6.41 -10.44 0.70
N ILE A 33 6.96 -9.22 0.81
CA ILE A 33 8.27 -8.98 1.43
C ILE A 33 8.26 -9.43 2.89
N ILE A 34 7.27 -8.99 3.67
CA ILE A 34 7.20 -9.33 5.10
C ILE A 34 6.86 -10.81 5.32
N GLN A 35 6.02 -11.44 4.48
CA GLN A 35 5.81 -12.90 4.48
C GLN A 35 7.13 -13.63 4.29
N ARG A 36 7.89 -13.26 3.25
CA ARG A 36 9.18 -13.92 2.95
C ARG A 36 10.24 -13.64 4.01
N ARG A 37 10.24 -12.44 4.58
CA ARG A 37 11.24 -12.00 5.55
C ARG A 37 11.06 -12.66 6.91
N TYR A 38 9.83 -12.70 7.41
CA TYR A 38 9.52 -13.27 8.72
C TYR A 38 9.14 -14.74 8.64
N ASP A 39 9.30 -15.36 7.46
CA ASP A 39 8.98 -16.75 7.16
C ASP A 39 7.54 -17.13 7.55
N VAL A 40 6.61 -16.24 7.18
CA VAL A 40 5.19 -16.36 7.46
C VAL A 40 4.45 -16.70 6.17
N ASP A 41 3.81 -17.87 6.14
CA ASP A 41 3.07 -18.36 4.96
C ASP A 41 1.82 -17.49 4.68
N VAL A 42 1.05 -17.20 5.73
CA VAL A 42 -0.14 -16.34 5.66
C VAL A 42 0.00 -15.19 6.63
N LEU A 43 -0.09 -13.97 6.12
CA LEU A 43 0.00 -12.78 6.96
C LEU A 43 -1.16 -12.77 7.97
N PRO A 44 -0.90 -12.56 9.27
CA PRO A 44 -1.97 -12.49 10.26
C PRO A 44 -2.96 -11.36 9.93
N ALA A 45 -4.24 -11.54 10.27
CA ALA A 45 -5.29 -10.55 9.96
C ALA A 45 -4.97 -9.14 10.49
N TRP A 46 -4.37 -9.03 11.67
CA TRP A 46 -3.95 -7.75 12.24
C TRP A 46 -2.85 -7.06 11.40
N ALA A 47 -1.93 -7.83 10.82
CA ALA A 47 -0.85 -7.32 9.98
C ALA A 47 -1.39 -6.90 8.61
N GLU A 48 -2.33 -7.67 8.04
CA GLU A 48 -2.99 -7.29 6.80
C GLU A 48 -3.78 -5.99 6.96
N GLN A 49 -4.52 -5.86 8.07
CA GLN A 49 -5.25 -4.64 8.40
C GLN A 49 -4.30 -3.45 8.58
N ALA A 50 -3.16 -3.65 9.28
CA ALA A 50 -2.16 -2.60 9.45
C ALA A 50 -1.58 -2.13 8.11
N VAL A 51 -1.25 -3.06 7.20
CA VAL A 51 -0.72 -2.73 5.87
C VAL A 51 -1.78 -2.06 4.98
N ASN A 52 -3.03 -2.51 5.04
CA ASN A 52 -4.12 -1.92 4.26
C ASN A 52 -4.46 -0.51 4.74
N ALA A 53 -4.38 -0.25 6.05
CA ALA A 53 -4.61 1.07 6.64
C ALA A 53 -3.40 2.01 6.55
N ALA A 54 -2.21 1.47 6.23
CA ALA A 54 -1.00 2.25 6.15
C ALA A 54 -0.98 3.17 4.92
N SER A 55 -0.50 4.38 5.14
CA SER A 55 -0.15 5.31 4.07
C SER A 55 1.09 4.82 3.33
N LYS A 56 1.26 5.21 2.07
CA LYS A 56 2.47 4.90 1.28
C LYS A 56 3.77 5.20 2.04
N ALA A 57 3.87 6.36 2.67
CA ALA A 57 5.04 6.76 3.45
C ALA A 57 5.35 5.80 4.63
N GLN A 58 4.31 5.24 5.27
CA GLN A 58 4.48 4.23 6.32
C GLN A 58 4.99 2.92 5.74
N ILE A 59 4.44 2.47 4.60
CA ILE A 59 4.89 1.26 3.91
C ILE A 59 6.36 1.38 3.48
N GLU A 60 6.76 2.52 2.94
CA GLU A 60 8.17 2.77 2.59
C GLU A 60 9.08 2.78 3.83
N SER A 61 8.61 3.38 4.93
CA SER A 61 9.33 3.39 6.21
C SER A 61 9.50 1.97 6.77
N TRP A 62 8.42 1.18 6.80
CA TRP A 62 8.47 -0.22 7.20
C TRP A 62 9.29 -1.07 6.25
N THR A 63 9.31 -0.78 4.95
CA THR A 63 10.17 -1.50 4.01
C THR A 63 11.64 -1.35 4.38
N ARG A 64 12.06 -0.12 4.70
CA ARG A 64 13.42 0.16 5.19
C ARG A 64 13.70 -0.48 6.55
N LYS A 65 12.81 -0.25 7.53
CA LYS A 65 12.93 -0.82 8.88
C LYS A 65 12.88 -2.33 8.90
N SER A 66 12.24 -2.96 7.91
CA SER A 66 12.18 -4.41 7.84
C SER A 66 13.59 -4.94 7.99
N PHE A 67 14.58 -4.37 7.27
CA PHE A 67 16.00 -4.76 7.28
C PHE A 67 16.65 -4.84 8.65
N ASP A 68 16.18 -4.03 9.60
CA ASP A 68 16.74 -3.92 10.94
C ASP A 68 15.89 -4.61 12.02
N THR A 69 14.61 -4.85 11.75
CA THR A 69 13.66 -5.40 12.73
C THR A 69 13.58 -6.93 12.65
N SER A 70 13.63 -7.58 13.81
CA SER A 70 13.61 -9.06 13.95
C SER A 70 12.20 -9.67 13.99
N SER A 71 11.16 -8.86 14.18
CA SER A 71 9.78 -9.33 14.37
C SER A 71 8.76 -8.50 13.62
N LEU A 72 7.75 -9.16 13.06
CA LEU A 72 6.66 -8.52 12.33
C LEU A 72 5.88 -7.52 13.20
N GLU A 73 5.69 -7.83 14.49
CA GLU A 73 5.02 -6.95 15.45
C GLU A 73 5.78 -5.65 15.66
N ASP A 74 7.09 -5.71 15.89
CA ASP A 74 7.92 -4.51 16.04
C ASP A 74 8.04 -3.70 14.75
N LEU A 75 7.85 -4.35 13.61
CA LEU A 75 7.85 -3.64 12.33
C LEU A 75 6.59 -2.82 12.15
N LEU A 76 5.43 -3.37 12.51
CA LEU A 76 4.10 -2.79 12.25
C LEU A 76 3.52 -1.99 13.43
N LYS A 77 4.27 -1.84 14.52
CA LYS A 77 4.03 -0.82 15.57
C LYS A 77 4.27 0.59 15.04
#